data_AF-W9KE69-F1
#
_entry.id   AF-W9KE69-F1
#
_cell.length_a   1.000
_cell.length_b   1.000
_cell.length_c   1.000
_cell.angle_alpha   90.00
_cell.angle_beta   90.00
_cell.angle_gamma   90.00
#
_symmetry.space_group_name_H-M   'P 1'
#
loop_
_entity.id
_entity.type
_entity.pdbx_description
1 polymer ?
#
loop_
_entity_poly.entity_id
_entity_poly.type
_entity_poly.pdbx_seq_one_letter_code
_entity_poly.pdbx_strand_id
1 'polypeptide(L)'
;MARGSMSPPVRRYNLRSHAPRHLKIFNPPLEPCGDFHLFARFPADIRWLVWQQALSHERWIDITLDRFDYTYIPHLWQMLAKPEEYNIVLGHCWRISKLFRTTSESRRAALAFYRVQLPCWYERKDKTRSRGTLYVCPELDTLNLRSLEAFGCFSRDIWAHDPRHVGLVNVSLRTVLKPRYLHIHDESTLKQGLSRIERLTFMNYEGARNLRGSFRRGCEYTCRSNHTVPIRGDIQGFKRLPYDPRLHDEDLRRVELGVNPRTMFKRWFELLEGLGVQHRHKVIYQFGSSRKRLCRWYWYPSVDSDIHDRDSASEWLQGEHEQLKEYFDGGNKLGGRKVDWDHEIASIFETSPQPVIGFWLFPMESVFTPADLNDTHIHTGSIGPRTVDMSQYMPELCLANIF
;
A
#
# COMPACT_ATOMS: atom_id res chain seq x y z
N MET A 1 54.34 30.54 43.82
CA MET A 1 53.31 30.84 42.80
C MET A 1 53.37 29.78 41.71
N ALA A 2 52.26 29.60 40.97
CA ALA A 2 51.96 28.57 39.96
C ALA A 2 51.45 27.22 40.52
N ARG A 3 50.12 27.14 40.74
CA ARG A 3 49.35 25.90 40.87
C ARG A 3 48.88 25.47 39.48
N GLY A 4 49.00 24.17 39.18
CA GLY A 4 48.53 23.55 37.95
C GLY A 4 47.00 23.57 37.80
N SER A 5 46.56 23.78 36.57
CA SER A 5 45.18 23.64 36.11
C SER A 5 45.10 22.40 35.23
N MET A 6 44.67 21.28 35.81
CA MET A 6 44.22 20.12 35.04
C MET A 6 42.76 20.36 34.63
N SER A 7 42.54 20.61 33.35
CA SER A 7 41.20 20.59 32.76
C SER A 7 40.61 19.17 32.91
N PRO A 8 39.38 19.00 33.40
CA PRO A 8 38.78 17.67 33.49
C PRO A 8 38.47 17.15 32.08
N PRO A 9 38.61 15.82 31.84
CA PRO A 9 38.28 15.24 30.56
C PRO A 9 36.78 15.44 30.30
N VAL A 10 36.46 16.03 29.15
CA VAL A 10 35.12 16.13 28.59
C VAL A 10 34.54 14.71 28.53
N ARG A 11 33.66 14.38 29.47
CA ARG A 11 32.78 13.22 29.36
C ARG A 11 31.99 13.41 28.07
N ARG A 12 32.34 12.66 27.03
CA ARG A 12 31.45 12.41 25.89
C ARG A 12 30.21 11.75 26.46
N TYR A 13 29.19 12.55 26.74
CA TYR A 13 27.85 12.04 26.91
C TYR A 13 27.47 11.36 25.60
N ASN A 14 27.47 10.02 25.60
CA ASN A 14 26.73 9.22 24.64
C ASN A 14 25.24 9.53 24.86
N LEU A 15 24.78 10.67 24.34
CA LEU A 15 23.37 10.91 24.10
C LEU A 15 22.98 10.00 22.94
N ARG A 16 22.47 8.80 23.27
CA ARG A 16 21.41 8.22 22.46
C ARG A 16 20.34 9.30 22.41
N SER A 17 20.28 10.06 21.33
CA SER A 17 19.22 11.02 21.09
C SER A 17 17.90 10.25 21.18
N HIS A 18 17.11 10.52 22.23
CA HIS A 18 15.75 10.03 22.30
C HIS A 18 14.97 10.82 21.25
N ALA A 19 15.01 10.36 19.99
CA ALA A 19 14.15 10.88 18.95
C ALA A 19 12.70 10.91 19.49
N PRO A 20 11.92 11.96 19.21
CA PRO A 20 10.51 12.01 19.54
C PRO A 20 9.74 10.76 19.09
N ARG A 21 8.70 10.37 19.84
CA ARG A 21 7.94 9.12 19.59
C ARG A 21 7.36 9.06 18.17
N HIS A 22 6.91 10.20 17.63
CA HIS A 22 6.35 10.32 16.29
C HIS A 22 7.37 10.18 15.15
N LEU A 23 8.67 10.12 15.49
CA LEU A 23 9.75 9.82 14.54
C LEU A 23 10.27 8.38 14.68
N LYS A 24 9.72 7.58 15.60
CA LYS A 24 10.10 6.18 15.78
C LYS A 24 9.13 5.26 15.05
N ILE A 25 9.63 4.60 14.01
CA ILE A 25 8.86 3.63 13.22
C ILE A 25 8.57 2.38 14.06
N PHE A 26 7.29 1.99 14.08
CA PHE A 26 6.79 0.80 14.78
C PHE A 26 7.26 -0.52 14.16
N ASN A 27 7.47 -0.57 12.83
CA ASN A 27 7.92 -1.78 12.17
C ASN A 27 9.18 -2.34 12.86
N PRO A 28 9.25 -3.67 13.09
CA PRO A 28 10.37 -4.28 13.78
C PRO A 28 11.67 -4.00 13.02
N PRO A 29 12.79 -3.79 13.73
CA PRO A 29 14.09 -3.76 13.08
C PRO A 29 14.37 -5.12 12.45
N LEU A 30 15.25 -5.14 11.45
CA LEU A 30 15.88 -6.38 11.03
C LEU A 30 16.55 -7.04 12.24
N GLU A 31 16.11 -8.25 12.57
CA GLU A 31 16.93 -9.10 13.42
C GLU A 31 18.21 -9.42 12.63
N PRO A 32 19.40 -9.22 13.22
CA PRO A 32 20.64 -9.61 12.57
C PRO A 32 20.56 -11.11 12.28
N CYS A 33 20.44 -11.45 11.00
CA CYS A 33 20.52 -12.83 10.55
C CYS A 33 21.99 -13.25 10.66
N GLY A 34 22.32 -14.01 11.70
CA GLY A 34 23.64 -14.60 11.83
C GLY A 34 23.91 -15.53 10.63
N ASP A 35 25.18 -15.65 10.24
CA ASP A 35 25.54 -16.59 9.19
C ASP A 35 25.25 -18.02 9.64
N PHE A 36 24.32 -18.68 8.95
CA PHE A 36 23.97 -20.08 9.23
C PHE A 36 24.69 -21.02 8.26
N HIS A 37 25.99 -21.19 8.45
CA HIS A 37 26.86 -21.98 7.58
C HIS A 37 26.48 -23.47 7.47
N LEU A 38 25.68 -24.00 8.41
CA LEU A 38 25.21 -25.38 8.39
C LEU A 38 24.06 -25.63 7.40
N PHE A 39 23.48 -24.59 6.81
CA PHE A 39 22.35 -24.73 5.87
C PHE A 39 22.64 -25.73 4.75
N ALA A 40 23.84 -25.65 4.16
CA ALA A 40 24.26 -26.51 3.05
C ALA A 40 24.39 -27.99 3.45
N ARG A 41 24.49 -28.30 4.75
CA ARG A 41 24.61 -29.67 5.26
C ARG A 41 23.26 -30.35 5.45
N PHE A 42 22.15 -29.62 5.37
CA PHE A 42 20.83 -30.23 5.44
C PHE A 42 20.54 -31.08 4.20
N PRO A 43 19.77 -32.19 4.36
CA PRO A 43 19.22 -32.92 3.25
C PRO A 43 18.51 -32.00 2.26
N ALA A 44 18.52 -32.35 0.97
CA ALA A 44 17.93 -31.53 -0.09
C ALA A 44 16.46 -31.18 0.19
N ASP A 45 15.68 -32.13 0.71
CA ASP A 45 14.26 -31.92 1.02
C ASP A 45 14.05 -30.87 2.12
N ILE A 46 14.93 -30.84 3.13
CA ILE A 46 14.87 -29.85 4.20
C ILE A 46 15.25 -28.46 3.67
N ARG A 47 16.30 -28.37 2.85
CA ARG A 47 16.68 -27.09 2.21
C ARG A 47 15.57 -26.56 1.32
N TRP A 48 14.92 -27.45 0.57
CA TRP A 48 13.76 -27.11 -0.26
C TRP A 48 12.62 -26.52 0.57
N LEU A 49 12.25 -27.16 1.68
CA LEU A 49 11.21 -26.66 2.58
C LEU A 49 11.55 -25.29 3.17
N VAL A 50 12.82 -25.06 3.54
CA VAL A 50 13.27 -23.74 4.03
C VAL A 50 13.13 -22.69 2.94
N TRP A 51 13.49 -23.00 1.69
CA TRP A 51 13.30 -22.06 0.58
C TRP A 51 11.84 -21.75 0.31
N GLN A 52 10.96 -22.75 0.34
CA GLN A 52 9.52 -22.53 0.20
C GLN A 52 8.99 -21.67 1.35
N GLN A 53 9.39 -21.96 2.59
CA GLN A 53 8.95 -21.19 3.76
C GLN A 53 9.40 -19.73 3.70
N ALA A 54 10.61 -19.44 3.18
CA ALA A 54 11.07 -18.07 2.99
C ALA A 54 10.26 -17.28 1.95
N LEU A 55 9.62 -17.99 0.99
CA LEU A 55 8.76 -17.41 -0.03
C LEU A 55 7.30 -17.27 0.41
N SER A 56 6.86 -18.06 1.40
CA SER A 56 5.50 -18.12 1.93
C SER A 56 5.10 -16.87 2.74
N HIS A 57 5.04 -15.73 2.07
CA HIS A 57 4.50 -14.49 2.62
C HIS A 57 3.60 -13.80 1.59
N GLU A 58 2.62 -13.06 2.07
CA GLU A 58 1.74 -12.28 1.21
C GLU A 58 2.49 -11.10 0.58
N ARG A 59 2.16 -10.81 -0.68
CA ARG A 59 2.69 -9.63 -1.38
C ARG A 59 1.57 -8.79 -1.94
N TRP A 60 1.79 -7.48 -1.92
CA TRP A 60 0.92 -6.49 -2.52
C TRP A 60 1.58 -5.90 -3.75
N ILE A 61 1.09 -6.23 -4.95
CA ILE A 61 1.73 -5.88 -6.22
C ILE A 61 0.92 -4.82 -6.95
N ASP A 62 1.49 -3.63 -7.11
CA ASP A 62 0.87 -2.53 -7.82
C ASP A 62 1.04 -2.67 -9.33
N ILE A 63 -0.07 -2.89 -10.05
CA ILE A 63 -0.09 -3.14 -11.50
C ILE A 63 -0.92 -2.07 -12.21
N THR A 64 -0.37 -1.55 -13.31
CA THR A 64 -1.13 -0.81 -14.31
C THR A 64 -1.26 -1.67 -15.55
N LEU A 65 -2.49 -1.81 -16.06
CA LEU A 65 -2.76 -2.49 -17.31
C LEU A 65 -2.96 -1.41 -18.39
N ASP A 66 -1.95 -1.18 -19.21
CA ASP A 66 -1.96 -0.15 -20.24
C ASP A 66 -2.42 -0.77 -21.57
N ARG A 67 -3.56 -0.36 -22.10
CA ARG A 67 -3.87 -0.59 -23.52
C ARG A 67 -3.08 0.39 -24.36
N PHE A 68 -2.36 -0.07 -25.38
CA PHE A 68 -1.70 0.85 -26.31
C PHE A 68 -2.76 1.68 -27.04
N ASP A 69 -2.65 3.02 -26.95
CA ASP A 69 -3.25 3.89 -27.96
C ASP A 69 -2.31 3.87 -29.17
N TYR A 70 -2.66 3.07 -30.18
CA TYR A 70 -1.87 2.87 -31.39
C TYR A 70 -1.70 4.14 -32.23
N THR A 71 -2.34 5.26 -31.86
CA THR A 71 -2.28 6.53 -32.59
C THR A 71 -1.02 7.36 -32.33
N TYR A 72 -0.23 7.06 -31.29
CA TYR A 72 0.84 7.97 -30.82
C TYR A 72 2.22 7.34 -30.61
N ILE A 73 2.51 6.18 -31.21
CA ILE A 73 3.80 5.50 -31.02
C ILE A 73 4.63 5.48 -32.32
N PRO A 74 5.93 5.86 -32.27
CA PRO A 74 6.84 5.74 -33.42
C PRO A 74 6.94 4.30 -33.95
N HIS A 75 6.94 4.14 -35.27
CA HIS A 75 6.89 2.87 -36.02
C HIS A 75 7.83 1.74 -35.53
N LEU A 76 8.94 2.06 -34.86
CA LEU A 76 9.89 1.06 -34.35
C LEU A 76 9.29 0.16 -33.24
N TRP A 77 8.29 0.65 -32.50
CA TRP A 77 7.65 -0.11 -31.42
C TRP A 77 6.48 -0.97 -31.92
N GLN A 78 5.89 -0.63 -33.07
CA GLN A 78 4.88 -1.44 -33.76
C GLN A 78 5.46 -2.77 -34.28
N MET A 79 6.76 -2.81 -34.62
CA MET A 79 7.42 -4.01 -35.13
C MET A 79 7.80 -5.04 -34.04
N LEU A 80 7.77 -4.65 -32.75
CA LEU A 80 8.20 -5.49 -31.62
C LEU A 80 7.05 -5.88 -30.69
N ALA A 81 5.85 -5.35 -30.93
CA ALA A 81 4.65 -5.69 -30.19
C ALA A 81 3.95 -6.86 -30.89
N LYS A 82 3.68 -7.95 -30.16
CA LYS A 82 2.48 -8.73 -30.48
C LYS A 82 1.29 -7.77 -30.31
N PRO A 83 0.18 -7.96 -31.04
CA PRO A 83 -1.07 -7.22 -30.80
C PRO A 83 -1.69 -7.68 -29.47
N GLU A 84 -0.94 -7.57 -28.37
CA GLU A 84 -1.42 -7.84 -27.02
C GLU A 84 -2.39 -6.70 -26.68
N GLU A 85 -3.61 -7.08 -26.30
CA GLU A 85 -4.69 -6.15 -25.99
C GLU A 85 -4.36 -5.21 -24.82
N TYR A 86 -3.27 -5.47 -24.08
CA TYR A 86 -2.79 -4.70 -22.93
C TYR A 86 -1.31 -5.00 -22.62
N ASN A 87 -0.64 -4.11 -21.88
CA ASN A 87 0.66 -4.34 -21.26
C ASN A 87 0.54 -4.35 -19.74
N ILE A 88 1.38 -5.15 -19.09
CA ILE A 88 1.56 -5.13 -17.64
C ILE A 88 2.69 -4.15 -17.31
N VAL A 89 2.37 -3.08 -16.58
CA VAL A 89 3.34 -2.09 -16.12
C VAL A 89 3.40 -2.09 -14.60
N LEU A 90 4.60 -2.33 -14.08
CA LEU A 90 4.89 -2.31 -12.65
C LEU A 90 5.57 -0.98 -12.31
N GLY A 91 5.02 -0.29 -11.30
CA GLY A 91 5.63 0.91 -10.76
C GLY A 91 6.87 0.55 -9.95
N HIS A 92 7.96 1.30 -10.17
CA HIS A 92 9.24 1.19 -9.47
C HIS A 92 10.01 -0.10 -9.76
N CYS A 93 11.30 -0.10 -9.40
CA CYS A 93 12.19 -1.23 -9.66
C CYS A 93 11.80 -2.41 -8.78
N TRP A 94 11.03 -3.31 -9.36
CA TRP A 94 10.55 -4.54 -8.74
C TRP A 94 11.74 -5.37 -8.24
N ARG A 95 11.93 -5.43 -6.93
CA ARG A 95 12.95 -6.30 -6.32
C ARG A 95 12.43 -7.73 -6.35
N ILE A 96 12.68 -8.41 -7.46
CA ILE A 96 12.54 -9.87 -7.56
C ILE A 96 13.23 -10.50 -6.34
N SER A 97 12.59 -11.51 -5.73
CA SER A 97 13.13 -12.18 -4.54
C SER A 97 14.61 -12.50 -4.73
N LYS A 98 15.43 -12.22 -3.70
CA LYS A 98 16.88 -12.51 -3.74
C LYS A 98 17.14 -13.99 -4.04
N LEU A 99 16.20 -14.87 -3.69
CA LEU A 99 16.28 -16.31 -3.94
C LEU A 99 16.38 -16.68 -5.43
N PHE A 100 15.97 -15.82 -6.36
CA PHE A 100 16.22 -16.02 -7.79
C PHE A 100 17.70 -15.92 -8.18
N ARG A 101 18.56 -15.37 -7.31
CA ARG A 101 19.95 -15.04 -7.61
C ARG A 101 20.97 -15.69 -6.68
N THR A 102 20.55 -16.29 -5.56
CA THR A 102 21.48 -16.87 -4.57
C THR A 102 22.13 -18.18 -5.03
N THR A 103 21.35 -19.22 -5.32
CA THR A 103 21.84 -20.52 -5.80
C THR A 103 20.91 -21.10 -6.87
N SER A 104 21.36 -22.16 -7.56
CA SER A 104 20.50 -22.90 -8.50
C SER A 104 19.31 -23.57 -7.80
N GLU A 105 19.50 -24.05 -6.57
CA GLU A 105 18.43 -24.64 -5.75
C GLU A 105 17.39 -23.60 -5.35
N SER A 106 17.83 -22.45 -4.80
CA SER A 106 16.91 -21.38 -4.39
C SER A 106 16.16 -20.80 -5.59
N ARG A 107 16.82 -20.68 -6.76
CA ARG A 107 16.16 -20.24 -8.00
C ARG A 107 15.08 -21.23 -8.43
N ARG A 108 15.36 -22.53 -8.35
CA ARG A 108 14.38 -23.57 -8.69
C ARG A 108 13.16 -23.51 -7.76
N ALA A 109 13.39 -23.34 -6.46
CA ALA A 109 12.32 -23.17 -5.48
C ALA A 109 11.48 -21.92 -5.77
N ALA A 110 12.13 -20.79 -6.07
CA ALA A 110 11.45 -19.54 -6.42
C ALA A 110 10.61 -19.64 -7.70
N LEU A 111 11.13 -20.28 -8.75
CA LEU A 111 10.39 -20.51 -10.00
C LEU A 111 9.21 -21.46 -9.82
N ALA A 112 9.36 -22.49 -8.97
CA ALA A 112 8.28 -23.42 -8.66
C ALA A 112 7.17 -22.75 -7.82
N PHE A 113 7.55 -21.86 -6.91
CA PHE A 113 6.62 -21.11 -6.06
C PHE A 113 5.85 -20.05 -6.85
N TYR A 114 6.56 -19.18 -7.59
CA TYR A 114 5.97 -18.17 -8.45
C TYR A 114 5.71 -18.73 -9.85
N ARG A 115 4.77 -19.67 -9.90
CA ARG A 115 4.49 -20.50 -11.06
C ARG A 115 3.95 -19.73 -12.27
N VAL A 116 3.28 -18.60 -12.05
CA VAL A 116 2.77 -17.76 -13.15
C VAL A 116 3.85 -16.75 -13.51
N GLN A 117 4.22 -16.71 -14.79
CA GLN A 117 5.26 -15.86 -15.33
C GLN A 117 4.74 -15.15 -16.56
N LEU A 118 4.59 -13.82 -16.48
CA LEU A 118 4.09 -13.00 -17.59
C LEU A 118 5.11 -11.92 -17.97
N PRO A 119 5.27 -11.59 -19.25
CA PRO A 119 6.09 -10.46 -19.67
C PRO A 119 5.53 -9.16 -19.09
N CYS A 120 6.40 -8.28 -18.62
CA CYS A 120 5.99 -6.98 -18.08
C CYS A 120 7.01 -5.88 -18.38
N TRP A 121 6.62 -4.65 -18.06
CA TRP A 121 7.48 -3.48 -18.09
C TRP A 121 7.69 -2.94 -16.67
N TYR A 122 8.93 -2.69 -16.30
CA TYR A 122 9.25 -1.89 -15.12
C TYR A 122 9.36 -0.43 -15.54
N GLU A 123 8.52 0.42 -14.94
CA GLU A 123 8.57 1.86 -15.15
C GLU A 123 9.37 2.51 -14.01
N ARG A 124 10.46 3.19 -14.38
CA ARG A 124 11.28 3.98 -13.46
C ARG A 124 10.65 5.37 -13.26
N LYS A 125 11.15 6.11 -12.26
CA LYS A 125 10.66 7.46 -11.93
C LYS A 125 10.76 8.45 -13.10
N ASP A 126 11.80 8.31 -13.91
CA ASP A 126 12.02 9.08 -15.15
C ASP A 126 11.13 8.63 -16.33
N LYS A 127 10.15 7.76 -16.06
CA LYS A 127 9.23 7.16 -17.06
C LYS A 127 9.91 6.26 -18.08
N THR A 128 11.18 5.91 -17.90
CA THR A 128 11.83 4.91 -18.74
C THR A 128 11.29 3.53 -18.42
N ARG A 129 11.04 2.74 -19.47
CA ARG A 129 10.52 1.37 -19.38
C ARG A 129 11.60 0.37 -19.72
N SER A 130 11.72 -0.67 -18.89
CA SER A 130 12.61 -1.81 -19.14
C SER A 130 11.83 -3.10 -19.09
N ARG A 131 12.19 -4.06 -19.94
CA ARG A 131 11.52 -5.37 -20.00
C ARG A 131 11.80 -6.18 -18.74
N GLY A 132 10.78 -6.92 -18.31
CA GLY A 132 10.81 -7.74 -17.13
C GLY A 132 9.88 -8.94 -17.22
N THR A 133 9.80 -9.66 -16.10
CA THR A 133 8.88 -10.78 -15.91
C THR A 133 8.16 -10.57 -14.59
N LEU A 134 6.84 -10.55 -14.64
CA LEU A 134 5.98 -10.60 -13.47
C LEU A 134 5.86 -12.07 -13.01
N TYR A 135 6.42 -12.36 -11.85
CA TYR A 135 6.31 -13.62 -11.12
C TYR A 135 5.15 -13.56 -10.12
N VAL A 136 4.15 -14.44 -10.26
CA VAL A 136 2.95 -14.47 -9.39
C VAL A 136 2.75 -15.84 -8.75
N CYS A 137 2.43 -15.81 -7.46
CA CYS A 137 1.84 -16.90 -6.69
C CYS A 137 0.38 -16.53 -6.40
N PRO A 138 -0.57 -17.01 -7.22
CA PRO A 138 -1.99 -16.68 -7.12
C PRO A 138 -2.61 -16.67 -5.72
N GLU A 139 -2.25 -17.63 -4.87
CA GLU A 139 -2.85 -17.81 -3.53
C GLU A 139 -2.41 -16.75 -2.52
N LEU A 140 -1.22 -16.16 -2.69
CA LEU A 140 -0.63 -15.23 -1.70
C LEU A 140 -0.46 -13.80 -2.22
N ASP A 141 -0.34 -13.63 -3.54
CA ASP A 141 -0.14 -12.31 -4.13
C ASP A 141 -1.47 -11.60 -4.36
N THR A 142 -1.65 -10.43 -3.76
CA THR A 142 -2.75 -9.53 -4.07
C THR A 142 -2.33 -8.57 -5.17
N LEU A 143 -3.02 -8.61 -6.31
CA LEU A 143 -2.74 -7.74 -7.44
C LEU A 143 -3.61 -6.49 -7.37
N ASN A 144 -2.98 -5.34 -7.14
CA ASN A 144 -3.65 -4.06 -7.03
C ASN A 144 -3.69 -3.33 -8.36
N LEU A 145 -4.88 -3.30 -8.96
CA LEU A 145 -5.14 -2.79 -10.29
C LEU A 145 -5.66 -1.35 -10.22
N ARG A 146 -5.20 -0.53 -11.17
CA ARG A 146 -5.72 0.85 -11.33
C ARG A 146 -7.07 0.91 -12.03
N SER A 147 -7.36 -0.04 -12.91
CA SER A 147 -8.57 -0.10 -13.76
C SER A 147 -8.93 -1.56 -14.06
N LEU A 148 -10.18 -1.80 -14.46
CA LEU A 148 -10.66 -3.09 -14.95
C LEU A 148 -10.69 -3.21 -16.48
N GLU A 149 -10.27 -2.18 -17.23
CA GLU A 149 -10.39 -2.15 -18.71
C GLU A 149 -9.81 -3.39 -19.41
N ALA A 150 -8.66 -3.87 -18.96
CA ALA A 150 -7.99 -5.07 -19.48
C ALA A 150 -8.07 -6.27 -18.53
N PHE A 151 -8.92 -6.20 -17.50
CA PHE A 151 -9.00 -7.22 -16.45
C PHE A 151 -9.33 -8.61 -17.00
N GLY A 152 -10.29 -8.71 -17.92
CA GLY A 152 -10.68 -10.00 -18.49
C GLY A 152 -9.50 -10.71 -19.12
N CYS A 153 -8.82 -10.06 -20.07
CA CYS A 153 -7.68 -10.64 -20.77
C CYS A 153 -6.52 -10.95 -19.83
N PHE A 154 -6.24 -10.04 -18.88
CA PHE A 154 -5.23 -10.28 -17.85
C PHE A 154 -5.56 -11.50 -16.98
N SER A 155 -6.80 -11.63 -16.51
CA SER A 155 -7.24 -12.78 -15.72
C SER A 155 -7.16 -14.08 -16.51
N ARG A 156 -7.48 -14.06 -17.81
CA ARG A 156 -7.35 -15.21 -18.70
C ARG A 156 -5.90 -15.63 -18.86
N ASP A 157 -4.99 -14.68 -19.01
CA ASP A 157 -3.57 -14.97 -19.18
C ASP A 157 -2.95 -15.52 -17.89
N ILE A 158 -3.31 -14.97 -16.73
CA ILE A 158 -2.92 -15.55 -15.42
C ILE A 158 -3.41 -17.00 -15.30
N TRP A 159 -4.66 -17.28 -15.69
CA TRP A 159 -5.23 -18.63 -15.65
C TRP A 159 -4.54 -19.59 -16.61
N ALA A 160 -4.25 -19.15 -17.84
CA ALA A 160 -3.61 -19.95 -18.88
C ALA A 160 -2.16 -20.29 -18.55
N HIS A 161 -1.45 -19.39 -17.85
CA HIS A 161 -0.06 -19.57 -17.43
C HIS A 161 0.06 -20.16 -16.01
N ASP A 162 -1.05 -20.50 -15.35
CA ASP A 162 -1.05 -21.19 -14.07
C ASP A 162 -1.23 -22.70 -14.28
N PRO A 163 -0.18 -23.52 -14.06
CA PRO A 163 -0.29 -24.98 -14.17
C PRO A 163 -1.29 -25.61 -13.21
N ARG A 164 -1.64 -24.90 -12.12
CA ARG A 164 -2.62 -25.35 -11.13
C ARG A 164 -4.01 -24.79 -11.38
N HIS A 165 -4.17 -23.93 -12.38
CA HIS A 165 -5.44 -23.31 -12.73
C HIS A 165 -6.17 -22.73 -11.50
N VAL A 166 -5.45 -21.97 -10.66
CA VAL A 166 -6.06 -21.17 -9.59
C VAL A 166 -6.58 -19.87 -10.17
N GLY A 167 -5.77 -19.20 -11.00
CA GLY A 167 -6.15 -17.95 -11.65
C GLY A 167 -6.01 -16.73 -10.76
N LEU A 168 -6.70 -15.65 -11.11
CA LEU A 168 -6.65 -14.39 -10.37
C LEU A 168 -7.69 -14.37 -9.25
N VAL A 169 -7.28 -14.76 -8.04
CA VAL A 169 -8.19 -14.91 -6.87
C VAL A 169 -8.11 -13.77 -5.86
N ASN A 170 -6.95 -13.08 -5.76
CA ASN A 170 -6.72 -11.98 -4.82
C ASN A 170 -6.53 -10.66 -5.59
N VAL A 171 -7.54 -9.78 -5.55
CA VAL A 171 -7.56 -8.53 -6.32
C VAL A 171 -7.73 -7.34 -5.40
N SER A 172 -7.04 -6.25 -5.71
CA SER A 172 -7.33 -4.94 -5.14
C SER A 172 -7.59 -3.90 -6.21
N LEU A 173 -8.42 -2.90 -5.88
CA LEU A 173 -8.74 -1.77 -6.74
C LEU A 173 -8.49 -0.43 -6.03
N ARG A 174 -7.84 0.50 -6.74
CA ARG A 174 -7.44 1.82 -6.20
C ARG A 174 -8.51 2.91 -6.26
N THR A 175 -9.54 2.76 -7.10
CA THR A 175 -10.47 3.85 -7.40
C THR A 175 -11.88 3.35 -7.63
N VAL A 176 -12.82 4.30 -7.54
CA VAL A 176 -14.22 4.10 -7.86
C VAL A 176 -14.32 3.62 -9.30
N LEU A 177 -14.80 2.38 -9.49
CA LEU A 177 -15.23 1.89 -10.80
C LEU A 177 -16.11 2.97 -11.43
N LYS A 178 -15.76 3.46 -12.61
CA LYS A 178 -16.67 4.29 -13.39
C LYS A 178 -17.26 3.39 -14.48
N PRO A 179 -18.48 2.84 -14.29
CA PRO A 179 -19.07 1.89 -15.24
C PRO A 179 -19.14 2.46 -16.66
N ARG A 180 -19.37 3.78 -16.79
CA ARG A 180 -19.49 4.48 -18.07
C ARG A 180 -18.22 4.51 -18.95
N TYR A 181 -17.07 4.05 -18.43
CA TYR A 181 -15.80 4.00 -19.17
C TYR A 181 -15.19 2.60 -19.23
N LEU A 182 -15.87 1.58 -18.71
CA LEU A 182 -15.44 0.21 -18.95
C LEU A 182 -15.84 -0.14 -20.38
N HIS A 183 -14.91 0.07 -21.31
CA HIS A 183 -15.01 -0.52 -22.64
C HIS A 183 -14.82 -2.03 -22.49
N ILE A 184 -15.91 -2.73 -22.20
CA ILE A 184 -15.96 -4.18 -22.09
C ILE A 184 -15.95 -4.73 -23.52
N HIS A 185 -14.75 -5.06 -24.02
CA HIS A 185 -14.61 -5.67 -25.35
C HIS A 185 -15.02 -7.15 -25.34
N ASP A 186 -14.90 -7.82 -24.20
CA ASP A 186 -15.27 -9.23 -24.03
C ASP A 186 -15.89 -9.47 -22.65
N GLU A 187 -17.23 -9.44 -22.63
CA GLU A 187 -18.03 -9.66 -21.44
C GLU A 187 -17.83 -11.06 -20.85
N SER A 188 -17.64 -12.07 -21.71
CA SER A 188 -17.52 -13.47 -21.29
C SER A 188 -16.22 -13.72 -20.53
N THR A 189 -15.11 -13.19 -21.04
CA THR A 189 -13.80 -13.28 -20.38
C THR A 189 -13.79 -12.45 -19.10
N LEU A 190 -14.39 -11.26 -19.10
CA LEU A 190 -14.53 -10.45 -17.89
C LEU A 190 -15.32 -11.20 -16.81
N LYS A 191 -16.49 -11.73 -17.15
CA LYS A 191 -17.34 -12.53 -16.24
C LYS A 191 -16.60 -13.72 -15.65
N GLN A 192 -15.84 -14.43 -16.48
CA GLN A 192 -15.01 -15.56 -16.05
C GLN A 192 -13.90 -15.14 -15.08
N GLY A 193 -13.23 -14.01 -15.32
CA GLY A 193 -12.21 -13.51 -14.40
C GLY A 193 -12.82 -13.09 -13.06
N LEU A 194 -13.94 -12.36 -13.11
CA LEU A 194 -14.61 -11.87 -11.91
C LEU A 194 -15.14 -13.02 -11.05
N SER A 195 -15.70 -14.07 -11.65
CA SER A 195 -16.26 -15.20 -10.90
C SER A 195 -15.24 -15.98 -10.06
N ARG A 196 -13.94 -15.87 -10.36
CA ARG A 196 -12.86 -16.53 -9.63
C ARG A 196 -12.35 -15.76 -8.43
N ILE A 197 -12.66 -14.47 -8.31
CA ILE A 197 -12.18 -13.65 -7.19
C ILE A 197 -12.64 -14.27 -5.86
N GLU A 198 -11.69 -14.55 -4.99
CA GLU A 198 -11.92 -15.03 -3.62
C GLU A 198 -11.75 -13.89 -2.61
N ARG A 199 -10.90 -12.91 -2.90
CA ARG A 199 -10.68 -11.73 -2.07
C ARG A 199 -10.64 -10.47 -2.92
N LEU A 200 -11.48 -9.50 -2.57
CA LEU A 200 -11.48 -8.17 -3.15
C LEU A 200 -11.23 -7.12 -2.08
N THR A 201 -10.22 -6.27 -2.31
CA THR A 201 -9.95 -5.12 -1.45
C THR A 201 -10.11 -3.81 -2.23
N PHE A 202 -10.92 -2.88 -1.71
CA PHE A 202 -10.89 -1.49 -2.17
C PHE A 202 -9.87 -0.72 -1.35
N MET A 203 -8.79 -0.26 -2.00
CA MET A 203 -7.75 0.49 -1.32
C MET A 203 -7.97 1.99 -1.41
N ASN A 204 -8.01 2.61 -0.24
CA ASN A 204 -7.91 4.04 -0.08
C ASN A 204 -6.47 4.45 0.30
N TYR A 205 -5.91 5.37 -0.48
CA TYR A 205 -4.62 6.01 -0.19
C TYR A 205 -4.78 7.45 0.32
N GLU A 206 -6.03 7.91 0.42
CA GLU A 206 -6.37 9.28 0.80
C GLU A 206 -6.70 9.41 2.29
N GLY A 207 -6.32 8.44 3.12
CA GLY A 207 -6.56 8.44 4.58
C GLY A 207 -5.90 9.59 5.35
N ALA A 208 -5.35 10.59 4.65
CA ALA A 208 -4.78 11.82 5.20
C ALA A 208 -5.27 13.11 4.52
N ARG A 209 -6.29 13.08 3.66
CA ARG A 209 -6.81 14.33 3.08
C ARG A 209 -7.57 15.10 4.16
N ASN A 210 -6.94 16.13 4.75
CA ASN A 210 -7.35 17.54 4.70
C ASN A 210 -6.78 18.37 5.87
N LEU A 211 -5.57 18.92 5.76
CA LEU A 211 -5.15 20.06 6.60
C LEU A 211 -5.88 21.37 6.28
N ARG A 212 -6.70 21.43 5.21
CA ARG A 212 -7.23 22.69 4.67
C ARG A 212 -8.65 23.06 5.12
N GLY A 213 -9.23 22.37 6.10
CA GLY A 213 -10.65 22.53 6.44
C GLY A 213 -11.01 23.39 7.65
N SER A 214 -10.17 23.50 8.67
CA SER A 214 -10.70 23.90 9.99
C SER A 214 -9.64 24.37 11.00
N PHE A 215 -8.92 25.45 10.71
CA PHE A 215 -8.43 26.32 11.79
C PHE A 215 -9.55 27.28 12.24
N ARG A 216 -10.69 26.73 12.67
CA ARG A 216 -11.50 27.41 13.70
C ARG A 216 -10.89 26.97 15.02
N ARG A 217 -10.54 27.90 15.91
CA ARG A 217 -9.94 27.67 17.25
C ARG A 217 -10.37 26.31 17.84
N GLY A 218 -9.44 25.35 17.94
CA GLY A 218 -9.71 23.99 18.43
C GLY A 218 -8.96 22.86 17.70
N CYS A 219 -7.76 23.12 17.19
CA CYS A 219 -7.10 22.39 16.09
C CYS A 219 -6.41 21.06 16.44
N GLU A 220 -6.67 20.45 17.60
CA GLU A 220 -6.00 19.20 18.01
C GLU A 220 -6.49 17.95 17.25
N TYR A 221 -7.76 17.93 16.83
CA TYR A 221 -8.42 16.68 16.44
C TYR A 221 -8.06 16.17 15.03
N THR A 222 -7.83 17.05 14.04
CA THR A 222 -7.56 16.66 12.63
C THR A 222 -6.10 16.26 12.37
N CYS A 223 -5.17 16.74 13.19
CA CYS A 223 -3.79 16.28 13.13
C CYS A 223 -3.65 14.90 13.79
N ARG A 224 -4.36 14.64 14.89
CA ARG A 224 -4.32 13.32 15.57
C ARG A 224 -4.90 12.18 14.70
N SER A 225 -6.05 12.38 14.04
CA SER A 225 -6.72 11.35 13.23
C SER A 225 -5.90 10.85 12.04
N ASN A 226 -5.06 11.70 11.44
CA ASN A 226 -4.28 11.33 10.25
C ASN A 226 -3.03 10.50 10.57
N HIS A 227 -2.51 10.54 11.79
CA HIS A 227 -1.24 9.87 12.15
C HIS A 227 -1.44 8.46 12.71
N THR A 228 -2.67 8.07 13.05
CA THR A 228 -3.02 6.69 13.39
C THR A 228 -2.94 5.78 12.17
N VAL A 229 -3.36 6.30 11.00
CA VAL A 229 -3.40 5.60 9.72
C VAL A 229 -1.98 5.21 9.26
N PRO A 230 -1.74 3.94 8.88
CA PRO A 230 -0.45 3.48 8.36
C PRO A 230 0.00 4.23 7.10
N ILE A 231 1.31 4.41 6.98
CA ILE A 231 1.95 5.06 5.83
C ILE A 231 2.20 4.01 4.76
N ARG A 232 1.73 4.25 3.53
CA ARG A 232 2.01 3.36 2.40
C ARG A 232 3.47 3.53 1.97
N GLY A 233 4.24 2.44 1.97
CA GLY A 233 5.55 2.38 1.31
C GLY A 233 5.49 1.63 -0.03
N ASP A 234 6.60 1.63 -0.77
CA ASP A 234 6.77 0.90 -2.04
C ASP A 234 7.14 -0.59 -1.84
N ILE A 235 6.99 -1.07 -0.61
CA ILE A 235 7.28 -2.44 -0.21
C ILE A 235 6.07 -3.33 -0.48
N GLN A 236 6.35 -4.51 -1.01
CA GLN A 236 5.34 -5.47 -1.44
C GLN A 236 5.07 -6.54 -0.39
N GLY A 237 6.12 -7.09 0.22
CA GLY A 237 5.98 -8.13 1.23
C GLY A 237 5.51 -7.54 2.55
N PHE A 238 4.51 -8.16 3.16
CA PHE A 238 3.99 -7.74 4.45
C PHE A 238 3.64 -8.94 5.34
N LYS A 239 3.59 -8.68 6.64
CA LYS A 239 3.02 -9.59 7.64
C LYS A 239 1.67 -9.06 8.07
N ARG A 240 0.63 -9.88 7.96
CA ARG A 240 -0.71 -9.56 8.48
C ARG A 240 -0.76 -9.83 9.98
N LEU A 241 -1.08 -8.80 10.76
CA LEU A 241 -1.43 -8.92 12.17
C LEU A 241 -2.95 -8.90 12.30
N PRO A 242 -3.55 -9.71 13.20
CA PRO A 242 -5.00 -9.81 13.35
C PRO A 242 -5.66 -8.50 13.80
N TYR A 243 -4.90 -7.64 14.50
CA TYR A 243 -5.30 -6.29 14.85
C TYR A 243 -4.08 -5.37 14.86
N ASP A 244 -4.28 -4.06 14.78
CA ASP A 244 -3.21 -3.08 14.98
C ASP A 244 -2.93 -2.87 16.48
N PRO A 245 -1.79 -3.36 17.00
CA PRO A 245 -1.49 -3.30 18.44
C PRO A 245 -1.15 -1.88 18.93
N ARG A 246 -1.06 -0.90 18.01
CA ARG A 246 -0.75 0.49 18.36
C ARG A 246 -2.00 1.26 18.79
N LEU A 247 -3.19 0.76 18.46
CA LEU A 247 -4.44 1.52 18.60
C LEU A 247 -5.07 1.38 19.99
N HIS A 248 -5.77 2.45 20.37
CA HIS A 248 -6.71 2.53 21.47
C HIS A 248 -8.14 2.75 20.93
N ASP A 249 -9.17 2.45 21.73
CA ASP A 249 -10.59 2.50 21.30
C ASP A 249 -10.99 3.86 20.68
N GLU A 250 -10.40 4.96 21.17
CA GLU A 250 -10.67 6.31 20.68
C GLU A 250 -10.13 6.57 19.27
N ASP A 251 -9.07 5.87 18.85
CA ASP A 251 -8.36 6.11 17.58
C ASP A 251 -9.24 5.75 16.36
N LEU A 252 -10.19 4.85 16.54
CA LEU A 252 -11.09 4.39 15.47
C LEU A 252 -12.46 5.06 15.48
N ARG A 253 -12.78 5.89 16.49
CA ARG A 253 -14.07 6.62 16.52
C ARG A 253 -14.22 7.63 15.40
N ARG A 254 -13.10 8.09 14.84
CA ARG A 254 -13.05 9.13 13.81
C ARG A 254 -11.95 8.86 12.78
N VAL A 255 -12.17 7.87 11.91
CA VAL A 255 -11.25 7.56 10.81
C VAL A 255 -11.58 8.42 9.60
N GLU A 256 -10.62 9.22 9.13
CA GLU A 256 -10.77 10.01 7.90
C GLU A 256 -10.52 9.15 6.66
N LEU A 257 -11.56 8.99 5.83
CA LEU A 257 -11.49 8.17 4.63
C LEU A 257 -11.25 8.99 3.36
N GLY A 258 -11.53 10.30 3.35
CA GLY A 258 -11.33 11.18 2.19
C GLY A 258 -12.29 10.93 1.02
N VAL A 259 -12.65 9.67 0.74
CA VAL A 259 -13.62 9.20 -0.25
C VAL A 259 -14.73 8.39 0.45
N ASN A 260 -15.92 8.33 -0.15
CA ASN A 260 -16.99 7.47 0.34
C ASN A 260 -16.79 6.02 -0.16
N PRO A 261 -16.35 5.08 0.68
CA PRO A 261 -16.12 3.69 0.28
C PRO A 261 -17.40 2.95 -0.15
N ARG A 262 -18.58 3.39 0.32
CA ARG A 262 -19.86 2.77 -0.04
C ARG A 262 -20.12 2.81 -1.53
N THR A 263 -19.74 3.92 -2.18
CA THR A 263 -19.90 4.07 -3.63
C THR A 263 -19.05 3.05 -4.40
N MET A 264 -17.90 2.62 -3.86
CA MET A 264 -17.05 1.60 -4.50
C MET A 264 -17.71 0.22 -4.45
N PHE A 265 -18.14 -0.21 -3.27
CA PHE A 265 -18.83 -1.49 -3.10
C PHE A 265 -20.16 -1.53 -3.84
N LYS A 266 -20.96 -0.46 -3.78
CA LYS A 266 -22.22 -0.38 -4.52
C LYS A 266 -22.02 -0.63 -6.02
N ARG A 267 -21.09 0.11 -6.64
CA ARG A 267 -20.79 -0.04 -8.07
C ARG A 267 -20.20 -1.40 -8.42
N TRP A 268 -19.47 -2.00 -7.49
CA TRP A 268 -18.96 -3.35 -7.66
C TRP A 268 -20.09 -4.38 -7.72
N PHE A 269 -21.03 -4.32 -6.78
CA PHE A 269 -22.17 -5.24 -6.78
C PHE A 269 -23.09 -5.02 -7.99
N GLU A 270 -23.31 -3.76 -8.41
CA GLU A 270 -24.02 -3.44 -9.65
C GLU A 270 -23.32 -4.00 -10.89
N LEU A 271 -21.99 -3.98 -10.92
CA LEU A 271 -21.21 -4.60 -12.00
C LEU A 271 -21.38 -6.12 -12.02
N LEU A 272 -21.29 -6.78 -10.86
CA LEU A 272 -21.49 -8.22 -10.75
C LEU A 272 -22.91 -8.62 -11.17
N GLU A 273 -23.92 -7.87 -10.72
CA GLU A 273 -25.32 -8.08 -11.07
C GLU A 273 -25.56 -7.87 -12.58
N GLY A 274 -25.06 -6.76 -13.13
CA GLY A 274 -25.19 -6.43 -14.56
C GLY A 274 -24.55 -7.48 -15.49
N LEU A 275 -23.47 -8.13 -15.04
CA LEU A 275 -22.79 -9.21 -15.77
C LEU A 275 -23.35 -10.61 -15.42
N GLY A 276 -24.29 -10.70 -14.48
CA GLY A 276 -24.80 -11.95 -13.93
C GLY A 276 -23.68 -12.85 -13.38
N VAL A 277 -22.67 -12.27 -12.73
CA VAL A 277 -21.59 -13.00 -12.07
C VAL A 277 -22.14 -13.62 -10.78
N GLN A 278 -22.00 -14.93 -10.66
CA GLN A 278 -22.31 -15.68 -9.44
C GLN A 278 -21.05 -16.41 -8.98
N HIS A 279 -20.65 -16.17 -7.74
CA HIS A 279 -19.55 -16.90 -7.11
C HIS A 279 -20.07 -18.22 -6.54
N ARG A 280 -19.33 -19.30 -6.77
CA ARG A 280 -19.64 -20.64 -6.20
C ARG A 280 -19.02 -20.83 -4.81
N HIS A 281 -18.37 -19.79 -4.32
CA HIS A 281 -17.62 -19.75 -3.06
C HIS A 281 -17.89 -18.43 -2.36
N LYS A 282 -17.53 -18.37 -1.07
CA LYS A 282 -17.60 -17.13 -0.30
C LYS A 282 -16.48 -16.20 -0.74
N VAL A 283 -16.83 -14.96 -1.10
CA VAL A 283 -15.87 -13.90 -1.40
C VAL A 283 -15.62 -13.06 -0.15
N ILE A 284 -14.35 -12.80 0.16
CA ILE A 284 -13.93 -11.91 1.24
C ILE A 284 -13.82 -10.49 0.67
N TYR A 285 -14.72 -9.62 1.11
CA TYR A 285 -14.73 -8.21 0.74
C TYR A 285 -14.07 -7.37 1.84
N GLN A 286 -13.09 -6.55 1.48
CA GLN A 286 -12.34 -5.73 2.42
C GLN A 286 -12.21 -4.29 1.94
N PHE A 287 -12.12 -3.38 2.90
CA PHE A 287 -11.74 -2.00 2.66
C PHE A 287 -10.38 -1.76 3.28
N GLY A 288 -9.41 -1.34 2.48
CA GLY A 288 -8.08 -1.04 2.98
C GLY A 288 -7.81 0.46 3.05
N SER A 289 -7.04 0.87 4.05
CA SER A 289 -6.73 2.28 4.29
C SER A 289 -5.25 2.48 4.57
N SER A 290 -4.69 3.50 3.94
CA SER A 290 -3.33 3.98 4.18
C SER A 290 -3.25 5.45 3.82
N ARG A 291 -2.20 6.11 4.31
CA ARG A 291 -1.86 7.48 3.96
C ARG A 291 -0.60 7.55 3.11
N LYS A 292 -0.57 8.52 2.20
CA LYS A 292 0.64 9.01 1.54
C LYS A 292 1.02 10.38 2.12
N ARG A 293 2.17 10.91 1.69
CA ARG A 293 2.71 12.17 2.22
C ARG A 293 1.71 13.29 2.02
N LEU A 294 1.62 14.18 3.01
CA LEU A 294 0.78 15.37 2.94
C LEU A 294 1.19 16.22 1.73
N CYS A 295 0.32 16.34 0.73
CA CYS A 295 0.52 17.26 -0.39
C CYS A 295 -0.06 18.64 -0.05
N ARG A 296 0.78 19.67 -0.12
CA ARG A 296 0.40 21.08 0.09
C ARG A 296 -0.59 21.62 -0.96
N TRP A 297 -0.69 20.97 -2.13
CA TRP A 297 -1.49 21.44 -3.27
C TRP A 297 -2.39 20.33 -3.83
N TYR A 298 -3.67 20.65 -4.00
CA TYR A 298 -4.79 19.75 -4.36
C TYR A 298 -4.73 19.11 -5.77
N TRP A 299 -3.65 19.31 -6.54
CA TRP A 299 -3.64 19.03 -7.98
C TRP A 299 -2.48 18.20 -8.50
N TYR A 300 -1.53 17.80 -7.65
CA TYR A 300 -0.53 16.81 -8.02
C TYR A 300 -0.75 15.54 -7.20
N PRO A 301 -0.90 14.36 -7.83
CA PRO A 301 -0.76 13.11 -7.11
C PRO A 301 0.57 13.19 -6.36
N SER A 302 0.54 13.01 -5.03
CA SER A 302 1.77 12.90 -4.25
C SER A 302 2.69 11.93 -4.97
N VAL A 303 3.94 12.34 -5.19
CA VAL A 303 5.02 11.43 -5.61
C VAL A 303 4.85 10.15 -4.79
N ASP A 304 4.83 9.00 -5.48
CA ASP A 304 4.74 7.72 -4.79
C ASP A 304 5.76 7.69 -3.65
N SER A 305 5.35 7.11 -2.53
CA SER A 305 6.13 7.22 -1.30
C SER A 305 7.39 6.41 -1.48
N ASP A 306 8.52 7.09 -1.67
CA ASP A 306 9.87 6.55 -1.89
C ASP A 306 10.43 5.75 -0.69
N ILE A 307 9.56 5.10 0.08
CA ILE A 307 9.88 4.29 1.25
C ILE A 307 10.11 2.86 0.77
N HIS A 308 11.38 2.47 0.70
CA HIS A 308 11.82 1.17 0.23
C HIS A 308 12.61 0.37 1.27
N ASP A 309 13.01 1.03 2.35
CA ASP A 309 13.77 0.51 3.48
C ASP A 309 13.52 1.37 4.74
N ARG A 310 14.17 1.00 5.84
CA ARG A 310 14.03 1.70 7.11
C ARG A 310 14.60 3.12 7.09
N ASP A 311 15.66 3.36 6.33
CA ASP A 311 16.31 4.66 6.25
C ASP A 311 15.43 5.66 5.48
N SER A 312 14.94 5.27 4.30
CA SER A 312 13.99 6.07 3.53
C SER A 312 12.67 6.31 4.27
N ALA A 313 12.20 5.37 5.10
CA ALA A 313 11.07 5.58 6.00
C ALA A 313 11.35 6.66 7.06
N SER A 314 12.58 6.69 7.59
CA SER A 314 12.98 7.67 8.60
C SER A 314 13.13 9.07 7.99
N GLU A 315 13.73 9.17 6.80
CA GLU A 315 13.80 10.40 6.01
C GLU A 315 12.41 10.95 5.68
N TRP A 316 11.48 10.06 5.33
CA TRP A 316 10.10 10.43 5.04
C TRP A 316 9.41 11.07 6.26
N LEU A 317 9.58 10.49 7.45
CA LEU A 317 9.00 11.02 8.70
C LEU A 317 9.62 12.36 9.09
N GLN A 318 10.94 12.49 8.93
CA GLN A 318 11.64 13.75 9.16
C GLN A 318 11.11 14.85 8.22
N GLY A 319 10.94 14.51 6.94
CA GLY A 319 10.37 15.43 5.96
C GLY A 319 8.89 15.77 6.18
N GLU A 320 8.11 14.92 6.86
CA GLU A 320 6.75 15.25 7.31
C GLU A 320 6.78 16.22 8.49
N HIS A 321 7.67 15.98 9.47
CA HIS A 321 7.88 16.87 10.62
C HIS A 321 8.28 18.28 10.18
N GLU A 322 9.19 18.41 9.23
CA GLU A 322 9.63 19.69 8.66
C GLU A 322 8.50 20.41 7.92
N GLN A 323 7.68 19.70 7.15
CA GLN A 323 6.52 20.29 6.47
C GLN A 323 5.47 20.83 7.44
N LEU A 324 5.24 20.12 8.55
CA LEU A 324 4.36 20.59 9.61
C LEU A 324 4.90 21.90 10.21
N LYS A 325 6.20 21.95 10.54
CA LYS A 325 6.85 23.19 11.03
C LYS A 325 6.67 24.35 10.06
N GLU A 326 7.01 24.16 8.80
CA GLU A 326 6.88 25.21 7.77
C GLU A 326 5.44 25.73 7.65
N TYR A 327 4.47 24.82 7.75
CA TYR A 327 3.05 25.18 7.71
C TYR A 327 2.64 26.03 8.91
N PHE A 328 3.05 25.64 10.12
CA PHE A 328 2.79 26.38 11.36
C PHE A 328 3.50 27.74 11.36
N ASP A 329 4.74 27.81 10.89
CA ASP A 329 5.49 29.06 10.71
C ASP A 329 4.81 30.00 9.71
N GLY A 330 4.27 29.45 8.61
CA GLY A 330 3.50 30.21 7.62
C GLY A 330 2.25 30.85 8.21
N GLY A 331 1.57 30.18 9.15
CA GLY A 331 0.40 30.70 9.86
C GLY A 331 0.76 31.76 10.91
N ASN A 332 1.88 31.61 11.62
CA ASN A 332 2.28 32.51 12.70
C ASN A 332 2.98 33.81 12.25
N LYS A 333 3.45 33.91 11.00
CA LYS A 333 3.94 35.17 10.42
C LYS A 333 2.89 36.31 10.45
N LEU A 334 1.61 35.99 10.68
CA LEU A 334 0.52 36.95 10.89
C LEU A 334 0.35 37.40 12.36
N GLY A 335 0.98 36.74 13.34
CA GLY A 335 0.69 36.92 14.77
C GLY A 335 1.89 37.26 15.68
N GLY A 336 3.12 37.33 15.14
CA GLY A 336 4.29 37.90 15.86
C GLY A 336 4.85 37.10 17.05
N ARG A 337 4.40 35.86 17.27
CA ARG A 337 4.86 35.02 18.40
C ARG A 337 5.96 34.05 17.96
N LYS A 338 7.12 34.09 18.62
CA LYS A 338 8.13 33.01 18.54
C LYS A 338 7.58 31.80 19.29
N VAL A 339 7.31 30.71 18.59
CA VAL A 339 6.80 29.45 19.15
C VAL A 339 7.85 28.37 18.92
N ASP A 340 8.09 27.54 19.93
CA ASP A 340 8.90 26.34 19.78
C ASP A 340 8.02 25.23 19.16
N TRP A 341 8.05 25.15 17.83
CA TRP A 341 7.25 24.18 17.11
C TRP A 341 7.70 22.74 17.32
N ASP A 342 8.95 22.48 17.73
CA ASP A 342 9.35 21.11 18.06
C ASP A 342 8.58 20.59 19.27
N HIS A 343 8.44 21.42 20.30
CA HIS A 343 7.65 21.08 21.48
C HIS A 343 6.15 20.98 21.16
N GLU A 344 5.59 21.92 20.39
CA GLU A 344 4.15 21.90 20.04
C GLU A 344 3.80 20.72 19.13
N ILE A 345 4.65 20.37 18.16
CA ILE A 345 4.42 19.20 17.31
C ILE A 345 4.57 17.92 18.14
N ALA A 346 5.56 17.84 19.03
CA ALA A 346 5.71 16.71 19.92
C ALA A 346 4.48 16.53 20.82
N SER A 347 3.94 17.61 21.41
CA SER A 347 2.75 17.56 22.28
C SER A 347 1.50 17.12 21.53
N ILE A 348 1.34 17.52 20.27
CA ILE A 348 0.24 17.04 19.39
C ILE A 348 0.30 15.51 19.26
N PHE A 349 1.50 14.95 19.20
CA PHE A 349 1.73 13.52 18.95
C PHE A 349 2.03 12.67 20.19
N GLU A 350 2.05 13.24 21.41
CA GLU A 350 2.32 12.47 22.63
C GLU A 350 1.33 11.30 22.80
N THR A 351 0.07 11.54 22.46
CA THR A 351 -1.02 10.56 22.53
C THR A 351 -1.19 9.75 21.25
N SER A 352 -0.51 10.12 20.16
CA SER A 352 -0.63 9.41 18.89
C SER A 352 0.18 8.10 18.90
N PRO A 353 -0.31 7.05 18.23
CA PRO A 353 0.47 5.84 18.04
C PRO A 353 1.75 6.13 17.25
N GLN A 354 2.76 5.28 17.43
CA GLN A 354 3.99 5.33 16.64
C GLN A 354 3.67 5.16 15.16
N PRO A 355 4.29 5.92 14.23
CA PRO A 355 4.10 5.72 12.80
C PRO A 355 4.46 4.30 12.39
N VAL A 356 3.74 3.77 11.39
CA VAL A 356 4.01 2.43 10.84
C VAL A 356 3.96 2.48 9.32
N ILE A 357 4.84 1.72 8.67
CA ILE A 357 4.81 1.49 7.23
C ILE A 357 3.96 0.25 6.96
N GLY A 358 2.90 0.41 6.18
CA GLY A 358 1.91 -0.63 5.94
C GLY A 358 0.57 -0.08 5.48
N PHE A 359 -0.49 -0.84 5.75
CA PHE A 359 -1.88 -0.43 5.53
C PHE A 359 -2.80 -1.22 6.45
N TRP A 360 -3.99 -0.68 6.70
CA TRP A 360 -5.07 -1.38 7.37
C TRP A 360 -5.92 -2.15 6.37
N LEU A 361 -6.51 -3.25 6.83
CA LEU A 361 -7.64 -3.91 6.19
C LEU A 361 -8.79 -4.00 7.18
N PHE A 362 -9.95 -3.54 6.75
CA PHE A 362 -11.21 -3.67 7.45
C PHE A 362 -12.14 -4.62 6.69
N PRO A 363 -13.04 -5.32 7.39
CA PRO A 363 -14.14 -6.02 6.74
C PRO A 363 -15.06 -5.02 6.02
N MET A 364 -15.70 -5.43 4.93
CA MET A 364 -16.63 -4.59 4.16
C MET A 364 -17.71 -3.95 5.05
N GLU A 365 -18.21 -4.71 6.03
CA GLU A 365 -19.26 -4.33 6.98
C GLU A 365 -18.91 -3.08 7.80
N SER A 366 -17.62 -2.75 7.91
CA SER A 366 -17.16 -1.53 8.58
C SER A 366 -17.56 -0.24 7.86
N VAL A 367 -17.87 -0.33 6.57
CA VAL A 367 -18.14 0.83 5.73
C VAL A 367 -19.38 0.69 4.86
N PHE A 368 -19.80 -0.55 4.54
CA PHE A 368 -20.87 -0.86 3.62
C PHE A 368 -21.73 -2.02 4.16
N THR A 369 -23.05 -1.86 4.06
CA THR A 369 -24.06 -2.83 4.48
C THR A 369 -24.97 -3.17 3.30
N PRO A 370 -25.66 -4.33 3.31
CA PRO A 370 -26.61 -4.67 2.26
C PRO A 370 -27.73 -3.62 2.04
N ALA A 371 -28.08 -2.85 3.08
CA ALA A 371 -29.07 -1.77 2.98
C ALA A 371 -28.61 -0.64 2.05
N ASP A 372 -27.29 -0.40 1.95
CA ASP A 372 -26.71 0.63 1.09
C ASP A 372 -26.91 0.35 -0.41
N LEU A 373 -27.23 -0.88 -0.83
CA LEU A 373 -27.57 -1.19 -2.23
C LEU A 373 -28.83 -0.43 -2.69
N ASN A 374 -29.82 -0.32 -1.79
CA ASN A 374 -31.09 0.34 -2.09
C ASN A 374 -31.04 1.85 -1.91
N ASP A 375 -29.96 2.39 -1.35
CA ASP A 375 -29.81 3.82 -1.11
C ASP A 375 -29.42 4.56 -2.40
N THR A 376 -30.38 5.25 -3.00
CA THR A 376 -30.21 6.02 -4.25
C THR A 376 -29.33 7.26 -4.07
N HIS A 377 -29.09 7.72 -2.84
CA HIS A 377 -28.29 8.92 -2.56
C HIS A 377 -26.77 8.66 -2.67
N ILE A 378 -26.33 7.40 -2.60
CA ILE A 378 -24.90 6.99 -2.70
C ILE A 378 -24.31 7.25 -4.10
N HIS A 379 -25.15 7.42 -5.13
CA HIS A 379 -24.73 7.64 -6.52
C HIS A 379 -24.25 9.06 -6.82
N THR A 380 -24.76 10.03 -6.08
CA THR A 380 -24.28 11.40 -6.19
C THR A 380 -22.94 11.44 -5.46
N GLY A 381 -21.92 12.08 -6.03
CA GLY A 381 -20.68 12.40 -5.32
C GLY A 381 -20.88 13.36 -4.14
N SER A 382 -22.04 13.30 -3.50
CA SER A 382 -22.40 13.98 -2.28
C SER A 382 -21.44 13.56 -1.19
N ILE A 383 -21.05 14.59 -0.48
CA ILE A 383 -20.15 14.68 0.66
C ILE A 383 -20.67 13.71 1.75
N GLY A 384 -20.39 12.42 1.60
CA GLY A 384 -20.50 11.48 2.70
C GLY A 384 -19.58 11.93 3.84
N PRO A 385 -19.86 11.51 5.09
CA PRO A 385 -19.03 11.92 6.20
C PRO A 385 -17.58 11.49 5.90
N ARG A 386 -16.69 12.48 5.77
CA ARG A 386 -15.25 12.25 5.54
C ARG A 386 -14.63 11.42 6.67
N THR A 387 -15.32 11.35 7.79
CA THR A 387 -14.94 10.70 9.04
C THR A 387 -15.98 9.64 9.39
N VAL A 388 -15.54 8.40 9.59
CA VAL A 388 -16.41 7.27 9.97
C VAL A 388 -15.97 6.72 11.33
N ASP A 389 -16.94 6.33 12.14
CA ASP A 389 -16.67 5.55 13.36
C ASP A 389 -16.50 4.09 12.98
N MET A 390 -15.27 3.59 13.13
CA MET A 390 -14.87 2.22 12.86
C MET A 390 -14.52 1.46 14.15
N SER A 391 -14.87 2.00 15.32
CA SER A 391 -14.48 1.42 16.63
C SER A 391 -15.02 0.00 16.87
N GLN A 392 -16.12 -0.36 16.19
CA GLN A 392 -16.67 -1.73 16.24
C GLN A 392 -15.86 -2.75 15.41
N TYR A 393 -14.93 -2.28 14.58
CA TYR A 393 -14.18 -3.09 13.62
C TYR A 393 -12.69 -2.82 13.72
N MET A 394 -12.00 -3.56 14.60
CA MET A 394 -10.54 -3.48 14.68
C MET A 394 -9.90 -3.90 13.35
N PRO A 395 -9.01 -3.07 12.76
CA PRO A 395 -8.39 -3.39 11.48
C PRO A 395 -7.27 -4.41 11.64
N GLU A 396 -7.14 -5.31 10.67
CA GLU A 396 -5.90 -6.05 10.47
C GLU A 396 -4.80 -5.06 10.06
N LEU A 397 -3.62 -5.16 10.68
CA LEU A 397 -2.45 -4.37 10.27
C LEU A 397 -1.59 -5.18 9.31
N CYS A 398 -1.52 -4.76 8.06
CA CYS A 398 -0.59 -5.31 7.07
C CYS A 398 0.74 -4.57 7.20
N LEU A 399 1.62 -5.13 8.02
CA LEU A 399 2.91 -4.55 8.41
C LEU A 399 3.94 -4.80 7.31
N ALA A 400 4.45 -3.74 6.68
CA ALA A 400 5.44 -3.87 5.62
C ALA A 400 6.77 -4.42 6.16
N ASN A 401 7.40 -5.30 5.39
CA ASN A 401 8.74 -5.82 5.66
C ASN A 401 9.79 -4.77 5.23
N ILE A 402 9.97 -3.73 6.05
CA ILE A 402 11.04 -2.74 5.85
C ILE A 402 12.37 -3.36 6.27
N PHE A 403 13.27 -3.54 5.30
CA PHE A 403 14.61 -4.08 5.51
C PHE A 403 15.63 -2.95 5.60
#